data_AF-A0A537HIK3-F1
#
_entry.id   AF-A0A537HIK3-F1
#
_cell.length_a   1.000
_cell.length_b   1.000
_cell.length_c   1.000
_cell.angle_alpha   90.00
_cell.angle_beta   90.00
_cell.angle_gamma   90.00
#
_symmetry.space_group_name_H-M   'P 1'
#
loop_
_entity.id
_entity.type
_entity.pdbx_description
1 polymer ?
#
loop_
_entity_poly.entity_id
_entity_poly.type
_entity_poly.pdbx_seq_one_letter_code
_entity_poly.pdbx_strand_id
1 'polypeptide(L)' 'MTEKERFWIIKCPRCQTYQIADSRNKSKTCSQCSRRFEILDLPVLASAKDAREARTIVAGLKMPRTTLSEPKVI' A
#
# COMPACT_ATOMS: atom_id res chain seq x y z
N MET A 1 11.91 -14.15 16.64
CA MET A 1 10.55 -14.24 16.06
C MET A 1 10.57 -13.42 14.79
N THR A 2 10.56 -14.06 13.63
CA THR A 2 10.74 -13.41 12.33
C THR A 2 9.59 -12.42 12.11
N GLU A 3 9.89 -11.13 12.09
CA GLU A 3 8.93 -10.06 11.77
C GLU A 3 8.52 -10.22 10.29
N LYS A 4 7.62 -11.16 10.02
CA LYS A 4 7.00 -11.29 8.71
C LYS A 4 6.23 -10.01 8.45
N GLU A 5 6.43 -9.43 7.27
CA GLU A 5 5.73 -8.25 6.81
C GLU A 5 4.22 -8.50 6.84
N ARG A 6 3.54 -7.88 7.81
CA ARG A 6 2.12 -8.13 8.11
C ARG A 6 1.19 -7.22 7.33
N PHE A 7 1.68 -6.11 6.79
CA PHE A 7 0.85 -5.10 6.16
C PHE A 7 1.21 -4.97 4.68
N TRP A 8 0.20 -5.02 3.82
CA TRP A 8 0.34 -4.84 2.38
C TRP A 8 -0.30 -3.51 1.97
N ILE A 9 0.42 -2.75 1.16
CA ILE A 9 -0.06 -1.54 0.53
C ILE A 9 -0.59 -1.94 -0.84
N ILE A 10 -1.91 -1.81 -1.02
CA ILE A 10 -2.63 -2.16 -2.24
C ILE A 10 -3.42 -0.95 -2.74
N LYS A 11 -3.81 -0.95 -4.02
CA LYS A 11 -4.77 0.04 -4.54
C LYS A 11 -6.19 -0.52 -4.50
N CYS A 12 -7.14 0.34 -4.12
CA CYS A 12 -8.54 -0.02 -4.26
C CYS A 12 -8.88 -0.17 -5.76
N PRO A 13 -9.47 -1.29 -6.21
CA PRO A 13 -9.80 -1.51 -7.62
C PRO A 13 -10.90 -0.58 -8.15
N ARG A 14 -11.50 0.24 -7.28
CA ARG A 14 -12.63 1.14 -7.62
C ARG A 14 -12.22 2.60 -7.64
N CYS A 15 -11.68 3.09 -6.53
CA CYS A 15 -11.27 4.50 -6.41
C CYS A 15 -9.75 4.71 -6.59
N GLN A 16 -8.98 3.64 -6.83
CA GLN A 16 -7.52 3.68 -7.01
C GLN A 16 -6.72 4.28 -5.84
N THR A 17 -7.38 4.52 -4.71
CA THR A 17 -6.73 5.03 -3.49
C THR A 17 -5.83 3.96 -2.87
N TYR A 18 -4.73 4.39 -2.26
CA TYR A 18 -3.83 3.50 -1.50
C TYR A 18 -4.48 3.05 -0.20
N GLN A 19 -4.51 1.75 0.02
CA GLN A 19 -5.10 1.09 1.17
C GLN A 19 -4.07 0.20 1.85
N ILE A 20 -4.04 0.23 3.18
CA ILE A 20 -3.19 -0.64 4.00
C ILE A 20 -4.02 -1.86 4.40
N ALA A 21 -3.72 -3.03 3.87
CA ALA A 21 -4.34 -4.30 4.24
C ALA A 21 -3.44 -5.11 5.18
N ASP A 22 -4.04 -5.91 6.06
CA ASP A 22 -3.31 -6.90 6.87
C ASP A 22 -3.26 -8.19 6.06
N SER A 23 -2.08 -8.78 5.87
CA SER A 23 -1.88 -10.00 5.08
C SER A 23 -2.61 -11.22 5.64
N ARG A 24 -3.07 -11.17 6.90
CA ARG A 24 -3.91 -12.20 7.51
C ARG A 24 -5.37 -12.13 7.07
N ASN A 25 -5.82 -10.99 6.55
CA ASN A 25 -7.20 -10.80 6.12
C ASN A 25 -7.34 -11.10 4.64
N LYS A 26 -8.38 -11.84 4.22
CA LYS A 26 -8.61 -12.11 2.79
C LYS A 26 -9.29 -10.96 2.05
N SER A 27 -9.96 -10.08 2.80
CA SER A 27 -10.73 -8.96 2.24
C SER A 27 -10.53 -7.71 3.08
N LYS A 28 -10.74 -6.55 2.44
CA LYS A 28 -10.67 -5.24 3.09
C LYS A 28 -11.79 -4.33 2.58
N THR A 29 -12.30 -3.50 3.47
CA THR A 29 -13.19 -2.39 3.11
C THR A 29 -12.36 -1.14 2.79
N CYS A 30 -12.61 -0.52 1.64
CA CYS A 30 -12.01 0.75 1.26
C CYS A 30 -12.41 1.84 2.25
N SER A 31 -11.44 2.60 2.73
CA SER A 31 -11.66 3.73 3.65
C SER A 31 -12.16 4.99 2.94
N GLN A 32 -12.15 5.01 1.59
CA GLN A 32 -12.58 6.15 0.78
C GLN A 32 -13.93 5.90 0.10
N CYS A 33 -14.14 4.74 -0.54
CA CYS A 33 -15.38 4.45 -1.27
C CYS A 33 -16.29 3.43 -0.56
N SER A 34 -15.93 3.00 0.67
CA SER A 34 -16.67 2.04 1.50
C SER A 34 -16.96 0.68 0.85
N ARG A 35 -16.39 0.38 -0.32
CA ARG A 35 -16.53 -0.94 -0.97
C ARG A 35 -15.60 -1.97 -0.35
N ARG A 36 -16.13 -3.17 -0.15
CA ARG A 36 -15.36 -4.36 0.21
C ARG A 36 -14.80 -5.04 -1.04
N PHE A 37 -13.55 -5.51 -0.95
CA PHE A 37 -12.88 -6.24 -2.03
C PHE A 37 -11.89 -7.25 -1.44
N GLU A 38 -11.55 -8.27 -2.23
CA GLU A 38 -10.54 -9.26 -1.86
C GLU A 38 -9.14 -8.70 -2.08
N ILE A 39 -8.22 -8.99 -1.17
CA ILE A 39 -6.86 -8.44 -1.21
C ILE A 39 -5.86 -9.42 -1.81
N LEU A 40 -6.17 -10.73 -1.80
CA LEU A 40 -5.26 -11.79 -2.25
C LEU A 40 -5.03 -11.72 -3.77
N ASP A 41 -6.04 -11.29 -4.52
CA ASP A 41 -5.99 -11.16 -5.99
C ASP A 41 -5.52 -9.77 -6.45
N LEU A 42 -5.12 -8.89 -5.52
CA LEU A 42 -4.69 -7.54 -5.86
C LEU A 42 -3.16 -7.42 -5.87
N PRO A 43 -2.60 -6.62 -6.79
CA PRO A 43 -1.18 -6.35 -6.81
C PRO A 43 -0.75 -5.62 -5.54
N VAL A 44 0.15 -6.24 -4.78
CA VAL A 44 0.81 -5.64 -3.62
C VAL A 44 1.86 -4.66 -4.14
N LEU A 45 1.68 -3.38 -3.84
CA LEU A 45 2.58 -2.30 -4.27
C LEU A 45 3.78 -2.15 -3.35
N ALA A 46 3.58 -2.46 -2.06
CA ALA A 46 4.63 -2.48 -1.04
C ALA A 46 4.15 -3.30 0.17
N SER A 47 5.08 -3.71 1.01
CA SER A 47 4.84 -4.42 2.26
C SER A 47 5.45 -3.65 3.43
N ALA A 48 4.94 -3.90 4.63
CA ALA A 48 5.37 -3.28 5.88
C ALA A 48 5.24 -4.28 7.04
N LYS A 49 6.12 -4.14 8.02
CA LYS A 49 6.14 -4.96 9.24
C LYS A 49 5.05 -4.55 10.22
N ASP A 50 4.79 -3.25 10.29
CA ASP A 50 3.82 -2.66 11.22
C ASP A 50 2.96 -1.55 10.58
N ALA A 51 1.90 -1.17 11.28
CA ALA A 51 0.94 -0.18 10.79
C ALA A 51 1.55 1.23 10.68
N ARG A 52 2.60 1.54 11.46
CA ARG A 52 3.28 2.84 11.41
C ARG A 52 4.11 2.92 10.15
N GLU A 53 4.91 1.90 9.85
CA GLU A 53 5.67 1.78 8.61
C GLU A 53 4.75 1.83 7.38
N ALA A 54 3.63 1.09 7.40
CA ALA A 54 2.66 1.10 6.30
C ALA A 54 2.07 2.49 6.03
N ARG A 55 1.81 3.28 7.09
CA ARG A 55 1.34 4.67 6.95
C ARG A 55 2.40 5.57 6.36
N THR A 56 3.67 5.41 6.76
CA THR A 56 4.79 6.15 6.19
C THR A 56 4.94 5.88 4.69
N ILE A 57 4.84 4.60 4.28
CA ILE A 57 4.88 4.21 2.87
C ILE A 57 3.72 4.85 2.09
N VAL A 58 2.49 4.75 2.60
CA VAL A 58 1.32 5.37 1.94
C VAL A 58 1.44 6.90 1.85
N ALA A 59 1.97 7.56 2.88
CA ALA A 59 2.22 8.99 2.86
C ALA A 59 3.23 9.36 1.76
N GLY A 60 4.34 8.61 1.67
CA GLY A 60 5.34 8.79 0.61
C GLY A 60 4.79 8.55 -0.80
N LEU A 61 3.86 7.61 -0.97
CA LEU A 61 3.20 7.35 -2.26
C LEU A 61 2.18 8.41 -2.66
N LYS A 62 1.55 9.09 -1.70
CA LYS A 62 0.60 10.18 -1.94
C LYS A 62 1.29 11.49 -2.31
N MET A 63 2.53 11.68 -1.89
CA MET A 63 3.30 12.83 -2.32
C MET A 63 3.46 12.70 -3.84
N PRO A 64 3.00 13.68 -4.63
CA PRO A 64 3.36 13.72 -6.03
C PRO A 64 4.89 13.63 -6.06
N ARG A 65 5.44 12.78 -6.92
CA ARG A 65 6.87 12.82 -7.23
C ARG A 65 7.20 14.25 -7.65
N THR A 66 7.58 15.09 -6.70
CA THR A 66 8.58 16.11 -6.96
C THR A 66 9.75 15.30 -7.45
N THR A 67 9.94 15.39 -8.76
CA THR A 67 11.06 14.88 -9.52
C THR A 67 12.35 15.20 -8.78
N LEU A 68 12.85 14.26 -7.98
CA LEU A 68 14.28 14.14 -7.77
C LEU A 68 14.77 13.30 -8.95
N SER A 69 15.06 14.08 -9.99
CA SER A 69 15.90 13.81 -11.14
C SER A 69 16.73 12.53 -11.04
N GLU A 70 16.60 11.66 -12.03
CA GLU A 70 17.76 10.92 -12.51
C GLU A 70 18.87 11.92 -12.84
N PRO A 71 20.10 11.79 -12.32
CA PRO A 71 21.25 12.02 -13.15
C PRO A 71 21.53 10.69 -13.85
N LYS A 72 21.16 10.66 -15.13
CA LYS A 72 21.86 9.88 -16.14
C LYS A 72 23.36 10.12 -15.95
N VAL A 73 24.11 9.11 -15.51
CA VAL A 73 25.57 9.11 -15.65
C VAL A 73 25.90 8.20 -16.82
N ILE A 74 26.43 8.86 -17.84
CA ILE A 74 26.97 8.33 -19.10
C ILE A 74 28.29 7.62 -18.79
#